data_AF-A0A7X7GU69-F1
#
_entry.id   AF-A0A7X7GU69-F1
#
_cell.length_a   1.000
_cell.length_b   1.000
_cell.length_c   1.000
_cell.angle_alpha   90.00
_cell.angle_beta   90.00
_cell.angle_gamma   90.00
#
_symmetry.space_group_name_H-M   'P 1'
#
loop_
_entity.id
_entity.type
_entity.pdbx_description
1 polymer ?
#
loop_
_entity_poly.entity_id
_entity_poly.type
_entity_poly.pdbx_seq_one_letter_code
_entity_poly.pdbx_strand_id
1 'polypeptide(L)'
;MPRWSQLAAIYALLGIAAGAVAMFWRGTPWAHPEPWLRLSPAAAHLYSALLGLTVGLGVAMSTRPLVARFEWARRLSDELRPVARQMSTAGIVAVALLSAAGEELLFRSVVQPAAGLWIQALLFGLAHQLPGRARWVWVSWAAVMGLVLGAMFQLTGSLLGPVLAHAAINGLNLRYLREHDPAPRRRPMGGLLDQRG
;
A
#
# COMPACT_ATOMS: atom_id res chain seq x y z
N MET A 1 -13.55 -2.87 15.26
CA MET A 1 -12.60 -2.93 14.13
C MET A 1 -12.22 -4.39 13.92
N PRO A 2 -12.12 -4.88 12.67
CA PRO A 2 -11.74 -6.26 12.39
C PRO A 2 -10.34 -6.58 12.94
N ARG A 3 -10.15 -7.79 13.44
CA ARG A 3 -8.83 -8.27 13.87
C ARG A 3 -7.91 -8.38 12.66
N TRP A 4 -6.60 -8.19 12.85
CA TRP A 4 -5.64 -8.30 11.74
C TRP A 4 -5.71 -9.67 11.02
N SER A 5 -6.08 -10.74 11.74
CA SER A 5 -6.28 -12.06 11.16
C SER A 5 -7.48 -12.14 10.21
N GLN A 6 -8.56 -11.41 10.49
CA GLN A 6 -9.71 -11.30 9.60
C GLN A 6 -9.36 -10.54 8.33
N LEU A 7 -8.61 -9.43 8.46
CA LEU A 7 -8.10 -8.69 7.30
C LEU A 7 -7.20 -9.56 6.44
N ALA A 8 -6.25 -10.26 7.06
CA ALA A 8 -5.37 -11.22 6.38
C ALA A 8 -6.17 -12.29 5.61
N ALA A 9 -7.20 -12.87 6.24
CA ALA A 9 -8.05 -13.88 5.60
C ALA A 9 -8.84 -13.31 4.41
N ILE A 10 -9.41 -12.10 4.54
CA ILE A 10 -10.12 -11.42 3.45
C ILE A 10 -9.20 -11.23 2.25
N TYR A 11 -7.99 -10.73 2.49
CA TYR A 11 -7.03 -10.51 1.41
C TYR A 11 -6.51 -11.80 0.78
N ALA A 12 -6.32 -12.85 1.57
CA ALA A 12 -5.97 -14.17 1.06
C ALA A 12 -7.08 -14.72 0.14
N LEU A 13 -8.35 -14.65 0.58
CA LEU A 13 -9.50 -15.08 -0.22
C LEU A 13 -9.66 -14.23 -1.49
N LEU A 14 -9.45 -12.92 -1.39
CA LEU A 14 -9.44 -12.03 -2.55
C LEU A 14 -8.37 -12.44 -3.56
N GLY A 15 -7.15 -12.69 -3.10
CA GLY A 15 -6.05 -13.13 -3.96
C GLY A 15 -6.31 -14.47 -4.62
N ILE A 16 -6.86 -15.44 -3.88
CA ILE A 16 -7.25 -16.75 -4.44
C ILE A 16 -8.31 -16.56 -5.53
N ALA A 17 -9.38 -15.80 -5.25
CA ALA A 17 -10.45 -15.58 -6.20
C ALA A 17 -9.97 -14.82 -7.45
N ALA A 18 -9.25 -13.72 -7.28
CA ALA A 18 -8.70 -12.94 -8.38
C ALA A 18 -7.67 -13.73 -9.20
N GLY A 19 -6.81 -14.50 -8.53
CA GLY A 19 -5.85 -15.39 -9.18
C GLY A 19 -6.54 -16.48 -10.01
N ALA A 20 -7.61 -17.10 -9.48
CA ALA A 20 -8.40 -18.09 -10.20
C ALA A 20 -9.10 -17.48 -11.43
N VAL A 21 -9.70 -16.30 -11.29
CA VAL A 21 -10.31 -15.57 -12.42
C VAL A 21 -9.26 -15.23 -13.48
N ALA A 22 -8.11 -14.71 -13.09
CA ALA A 22 -7.02 -14.37 -14.01
C ALA A 22 -6.46 -15.61 -14.72
N MET A 23 -6.32 -16.72 -14.00
CA MET A 23 -5.88 -18.01 -14.55
C MET A 23 -6.90 -18.54 -15.57
N PHE A 24 -8.19 -18.54 -15.23
CA PHE A 24 -9.25 -19.01 -16.12
C PHE A 24 -9.37 -18.13 -17.38
N TRP A 25 -9.29 -16.80 -17.22
CA TRP A 25 -9.52 -15.86 -18.30
C TRP A 25 -8.31 -15.68 -19.23
N ARG A 26 -7.08 -15.68 -18.68
CA ARG A 26 -5.85 -15.38 -19.44
C ARG A 26 -4.79 -16.47 -19.41
N GLY A 27 -5.02 -17.56 -18.70
CA GLY A 27 -4.02 -18.64 -18.53
C GLY A 27 -2.85 -18.29 -17.60
N THR A 28 -2.79 -17.07 -17.08
CA THR A 28 -1.76 -16.65 -16.11
C THR A 28 -2.19 -15.41 -15.30
N PRO A 29 -1.99 -15.42 -13.98
CA PRO A 29 -2.13 -14.22 -13.16
C PRO A 29 -0.86 -13.36 -13.14
N TRP A 30 0.29 -13.88 -13.58
CA TRP A 30 1.60 -13.27 -13.32
C TRP A 30 2.09 -12.33 -14.40
N ALA A 31 1.51 -12.42 -15.60
CA ALA A 31 1.99 -11.70 -16.78
C ALA A 31 0.93 -10.76 -17.36
N HIS A 32 1.37 -9.57 -17.78
CA HIS A 32 0.54 -8.67 -18.58
C HIS A 32 0.48 -9.19 -20.04
N PRO A 33 -0.68 -9.18 -20.71
CA PRO A 33 -0.79 -9.71 -22.08
C PRO A 33 0.01 -8.91 -23.12
N GLU A 34 0.03 -7.59 -22.99
CA GLU A 34 0.72 -6.68 -23.94
C GLU A 34 1.66 -5.71 -23.19
N PRO A 35 2.81 -6.16 -22.69
CA PRO A 35 3.73 -5.29 -21.98
C PRO A 35 4.44 -4.31 -22.92
N TRP A 36 4.76 -3.11 -22.45
CA TRP A 36 5.49 -2.10 -23.24
C TRP A 36 6.91 -2.56 -23.56
N LEU A 37 7.57 -3.28 -22.64
CA LEU A 37 8.86 -3.92 -22.89
C LEU A 37 8.68 -5.42 -23.08
N ARG A 38 9.03 -5.90 -24.27
CA ARG A 38 9.06 -7.33 -24.58
C ARG A 38 10.37 -7.94 -24.09
N LEU A 39 10.34 -8.48 -22.88
CA LEU A 39 11.47 -9.14 -22.23
C LEU A 39 11.24 -10.65 -22.15
N SER A 40 12.30 -11.43 -21.96
CA SER A 40 12.14 -12.82 -21.55
C SER A 40 11.47 -12.89 -20.16
N PRO A 41 10.75 -13.97 -19.81
CA PRO A 41 10.07 -14.06 -18.52
C PRO A 41 10.99 -13.79 -17.32
N ALA A 42 12.20 -14.36 -17.32
CA ALA A 42 13.16 -14.16 -16.24
C ALA A 42 13.62 -12.69 -16.13
N ALA A 43 13.91 -12.04 -17.26
CA ALA A 43 14.31 -10.63 -17.28
C ALA A 43 13.16 -9.71 -16.85
N ALA A 44 11.93 -10.00 -17.27
CA ALA A 44 10.73 -9.28 -16.83
C ALA A 44 10.53 -9.36 -15.31
N HIS A 45 10.63 -10.57 -14.73
CA HIS A 45 10.51 -10.75 -13.28
C HIS A 45 11.63 -10.04 -12.51
N LEU A 46 12.88 -10.17 -12.95
CA LEU A 46 14.01 -9.53 -12.29
C LEU A 46 13.91 -8.00 -12.36
N TYR A 47 13.65 -7.45 -13.55
CA TYR A 47 13.53 -6.01 -13.71
C TYR A 47 12.36 -5.44 -12.91
N SER A 48 11.19 -6.10 -12.98
CA SER A 48 10.02 -5.72 -12.20
C SER A 48 10.31 -5.77 -10.70
N ALA A 49 10.96 -6.83 -10.20
CA ALA A 49 11.30 -6.94 -8.79
C ALA A 49 12.23 -5.81 -8.30
N LEU A 50 13.29 -5.51 -9.06
CA LEU A 50 14.22 -4.43 -8.72
C LEU A 50 13.51 -3.07 -8.73
N LEU A 51 12.76 -2.79 -9.80
CA LEU A 51 11.98 -1.55 -9.93
C LEU A 51 10.96 -1.41 -8.78
N GLY A 52 10.26 -2.50 -8.46
CA GLY A 52 9.28 -2.56 -7.38
C GLY A 52 9.89 -2.28 -6.01
N LEU A 53 11.02 -2.92 -5.69
CA LEU A 53 11.74 -2.67 -4.44
C LEU A 53 12.24 -1.23 -4.37
N THR A 54 12.84 -0.71 -5.44
CA THR A 54 13.34 0.68 -5.47
C THR A 54 12.19 1.67 -5.25
N VAL A 55 11.08 1.54 -5.97
CA VAL A 55 9.92 2.42 -5.83
C VAL A 55 9.29 2.27 -4.44
N GLY A 56 9.05 1.03 -4.00
CA GLY A 56 8.40 0.76 -2.72
C GLY A 56 9.20 1.30 -1.52
N LEU A 57 10.52 1.08 -1.52
CA LEU A 57 11.41 1.62 -0.50
C LEU A 57 11.47 3.15 -0.56
N GLY A 58 11.61 3.73 -1.76
CA GLY A 58 11.64 5.19 -1.94
C GLY A 58 10.38 5.86 -1.39
N VAL A 59 9.20 5.30 -1.72
CA VAL A 59 7.92 5.79 -1.20
C VAL A 59 7.83 5.63 0.32
N ALA A 60 8.13 4.45 0.86
CA ALA A 60 8.09 4.21 2.31
C ALA A 60 9.04 5.12 3.09
N MET A 61 10.24 5.38 2.55
CA MET A 61 11.23 6.28 3.17
C MET A 61 10.78 7.74 3.11
N SER A 62 10.02 8.13 2.08
CA SER A 62 9.47 9.49 1.95
C SER A 62 8.37 9.81 2.98
N THR A 63 7.73 8.81 3.58
CA THR A 63 6.65 9.00 4.57
C THR A 63 7.10 9.88 5.74
N ARG A 64 8.30 9.64 6.29
CA ARG A 64 8.80 10.37 7.48
C ARG A 64 8.97 11.87 7.22
N PRO A 65 9.72 12.33 6.20
CA PRO A 65 9.85 13.76 5.93
C PRO A 65 8.51 14.39 5.53
N LEU A 66 7.62 13.67 4.85
CA LEU A 66 6.28 14.17 4.52
C LEU A 66 5.45 14.45 5.78
N VAL A 67 5.40 13.50 6.72
CA VAL A 67 4.72 13.66 8.01
C VAL A 67 5.36 14.78 8.83
N ALA A 68 6.69 14.92 8.82
CA ALA A 68 7.34 16.02 9.52
C ALA A 68 6.99 17.40 8.94
N ARG A 69 6.88 17.51 7.61
CA ARG A 69 6.76 18.80 6.91
C ARG A 69 5.32 19.25 6.66
N PHE A 70 4.39 18.32 6.42
CA PHE A 70 3.05 18.66 5.92
C PHE A 70 1.93 18.27 6.89
N GLU A 71 1.00 19.19 7.12
CA GLU A 71 -0.12 18.96 8.04
C GLU A 71 -1.09 17.88 7.54
N TRP A 72 -1.38 17.84 6.25
CA TRP A 72 -2.25 16.80 5.67
C TRP A 72 -1.67 15.39 5.89
N ALA A 73 -0.35 15.24 5.81
CA ALA A 73 0.33 13.96 6.03
C ALA A 73 0.30 13.56 7.51
N ARG A 74 0.44 14.51 8.43
CA ARG A 74 0.25 14.27 9.87
C ARG A 74 -1.17 13.79 10.19
N ARG A 75 -2.19 14.51 9.71
CA ARG A 75 -3.60 14.16 9.94
C ARG A 75 -3.92 12.76 9.40
N LEU A 76 -3.45 12.43 8.20
CA LEU A 76 -3.59 11.09 7.63
C LEU A 76 -2.90 10.02 8.49
N SER A 77 -1.68 10.28 8.94
CA SER A 77 -0.93 9.41 9.84
C SER A 77 -1.68 9.18 11.16
N ASP A 78 -2.22 10.24 11.76
CA ASP A 78 -2.97 10.17 13.02
C ASP A 78 -4.27 9.35 12.88
N GLU A 79 -4.97 9.47 11.75
CA GLU A 79 -6.19 8.68 11.48
C GLU A 79 -5.90 7.19 11.22
N LEU A 80 -4.76 6.85 10.60
CA LEU A 80 -4.36 5.46 10.33
C LEU A 80 -3.70 4.76 11.53
N ARG A 81 -3.11 5.53 12.44
CA ARG A 81 -2.33 5.03 13.58
C ARG A 81 -3.09 4.07 14.51
N PRO A 82 -4.36 4.32 14.90
CA PRO A 82 -5.10 3.41 15.78
C PRO A 82 -5.21 1.99 15.21
N VAL A 83 -5.28 1.84 13.88
CA VAL A 83 -5.30 0.54 13.21
C VAL A 83 -3.94 -0.15 13.36
N ALA A 84 -2.85 0.56 13.04
CA ALA A 84 -1.50 0.01 13.13
C ALA A 84 -1.09 -0.37 14.56
N ARG A 85 -1.51 0.40 15.58
CA ARG A 85 -1.21 0.13 16.99
C ARG A 85 -1.86 -1.14 17.54
N GLN A 86 -2.94 -1.60 16.94
CA GLN A 86 -3.62 -2.84 17.33
C GLN A 86 -2.98 -4.10 16.73
N MET A 87 -1.99 -3.95 15.85
CA MET A 87 -1.37 -5.06 15.13
C MET A 87 -0.06 -5.49 15.80
N SER A 88 0.09 -6.80 15.99
CA SER A 88 1.40 -7.39 16.31
C SER A 88 2.36 -7.27 15.13
N THR A 89 3.66 -7.49 15.34
CA THR A 89 4.64 -7.51 14.24
C THR A 89 4.26 -8.56 13.19
N ALA A 90 3.84 -9.75 13.63
CA ALA A 90 3.33 -10.80 12.75
C ALA A 90 2.09 -10.33 11.97
N GLY A 91 1.17 -9.61 12.63
CA GLY A 91 -0.01 -9.06 11.99
C GLY A 91 0.30 -8.02 10.92
N ILE A 92 1.28 -7.15 11.14
CA ILE A 92 1.76 -6.19 10.13
C ILE A 92 2.34 -6.93 8.92
N VAL A 93 3.22 -7.91 9.15
CA VAL A 93 3.82 -8.70 8.07
C VAL A 93 2.75 -9.45 7.28
N ALA A 94 1.85 -10.13 7.96
CA ALA A 94 0.77 -10.89 7.33
C ALA A 94 -0.14 -9.99 6.50
N VAL A 95 -0.61 -8.86 7.06
CA VAL A 95 -1.46 -7.93 6.32
C VAL A 95 -0.71 -7.28 5.17
N ALA A 96 0.54 -6.86 5.34
CA ALA A 96 1.32 -6.25 4.26
C ALA A 96 1.49 -7.20 3.07
N LEU A 97 1.83 -8.47 3.32
CA LEU A 97 2.03 -9.46 2.26
C LEU A 97 0.72 -9.88 1.60
N LEU A 98 -0.31 -10.18 2.40
CA LEU A 98 -1.58 -10.67 1.87
C LEU A 98 -2.38 -9.57 1.19
N SER A 99 -2.41 -8.34 1.73
CA SER A 99 -3.04 -7.20 1.06
C SER A 99 -2.38 -6.90 -0.28
N ALA A 100 -1.04 -6.84 -0.31
CA ALA A 100 -0.31 -6.64 -1.56
C ALA A 100 -0.62 -7.75 -2.57
N ALA A 101 -0.53 -9.03 -2.18
CA ALA A 101 -0.83 -10.12 -3.10
C ALA A 101 -2.28 -10.07 -3.60
N GLY A 102 -3.26 -9.92 -2.70
CA GLY A 102 -4.68 -9.94 -3.04
C GLY A 102 -5.12 -8.76 -3.91
N GLU A 103 -4.71 -7.55 -3.54
CA GLU A 103 -5.08 -6.35 -4.29
C GLU A 103 -4.34 -6.28 -5.63
N GLU A 104 -3.05 -6.63 -5.69
CA GLU A 104 -2.34 -6.64 -6.98
C GLU A 104 -2.91 -7.70 -7.92
N LEU A 105 -3.26 -8.89 -7.44
CA LEU A 105 -3.95 -9.89 -8.26
C LEU A 105 -5.30 -9.39 -8.77
N LEU A 106 -6.09 -8.72 -7.94
CA LEU A 106 -7.36 -8.14 -8.38
C LEU A 106 -7.14 -7.04 -9.43
N PHE A 107 -6.39 -6.01 -9.07
CA PHE A 107 -6.31 -4.81 -9.90
C PHE A 107 -5.44 -5.02 -11.13
N ARG A 108 -4.31 -5.71 -11.03
CA ARG A 108 -3.35 -5.84 -12.14
C ARG A 108 -3.65 -7.09 -12.94
N SER A 109 -4.05 -8.17 -12.28
CA SER A 109 -4.37 -9.42 -12.97
C SER A 109 -5.84 -9.58 -13.33
N VAL A 110 -6.76 -8.68 -12.97
CA VAL A 110 -8.16 -8.75 -13.44
C VAL A 110 -8.62 -7.40 -14.02
N VAL A 111 -8.55 -6.32 -13.23
CA VAL A 111 -9.15 -5.04 -13.63
C VAL A 111 -8.36 -4.35 -14.75
N GLN A 112 -7.04 -4.28 -14.65
CA GLN A 112 -6.19 -3.57 -15.60
C GLN A 112 -6.27 -4.13 -17.03
N PRO A 113 -6.25 -5.46 -17.26
CA PRO A 113 -6.38 -6.00 -18.61
C PRO A 113 -7.80 -5.85 -19.17
N ALA A 114 -8.81 -5.69 -18.30
CA ALA A 114 -10.21 -5.49 -18.72
C ALA A 114 -10.53 -4.01 -19.02
N ALA A 115 -10.00 -3.09 -18.22
CA ALA A 115 -10.41 -1.68 -18.20
C ALA A 115 -9.27 -0.70 -18.53
N GLY A 116 -8.04 -1.19 -18.64
CA GLY A 116 -6.86 -0.38 -18.90
C GLY A 116 -6.28 0.32 -17.65
N LEU A 117 -5.10 0.93 -17.85
CA LEU A 117 -4.27 1.52 -16.80
C LEU A 117 -4.96 2.65 -16.01
N TRP A 118 -5.73 3.51 -16.69
CA TRP A 118 -6.33 4.69 -16.07
C TRP A 118 -7.55 4.32 -15.23
N ILE A 119 -8.45 3.49 -15.77
CA ILE A 119 -9.67 3.08 -15.07
C ILE A 119 -9.32 2.22 -13.86
N GLN A 120 -8.39 1.25 -13.99
CA GLN A 120 -7.98 0.44 -12.83
C GLN A 120 -7.40 1.30 -11.71
N ALA A 121 -6.63 2.35 -12.04
CA ALA A 121 -6.03 3.21 -11.02
C ALA A 121 -7.06 4.07 -10.31
N LEU A 122 -8.06 4.58 -11.04
CA LEU A 122 -9.19 5.28 -10.44
C LEU A 122 -9.96 4.35 -9.50
N LEU A 123 -10.28 3.14 -9.94
CA LEU A 123 -10.97 2.13 -9.12
C LEU A 123 -10.15 1.74 -7.89
N PHE A 124 -8.82 1.62 -8.04
CA PHE A 124 -7.90 1.37 -6.93
C PHE A 124 -7.98 2.49 -5.89
N GLY A 125 -7.90 3.75 -6.33
CA GLY A 125 -8.06 4.90 -5.43
C GLY A 125 -9.42 4.92 -4.73
N LEU A 126 -10.50 4.67 -5.47
CA LEU A 126 -11.86 4.66 -4.92
C LEU A 126 -12.10 3.52 -3.93
N ALA A 127 -11.43 2.38 -4.08
CA ALA A 127 -11.47 1.28 -3.12
C ALA A 127 -10.75 1.61 -1.81
N HIS A 128 -9.82 2.57 -1.83
CA HIS A 128 -9.04 3.01 -0.67
C HIS A 128 -9.70 4.20 0.02
N GLN A 129 -10.71 3.93 0.86
CA GLN A 129 -11.44 4.96 1.60
C GLN A 129 -11.02 5.00 3.08
N LEU A 130 -10.98 6.22 3.63
CA LEU A 130 -10.83 6.48 5.05
C LEU A 130 -12.04 7.29 5.54
N PRO A 131 -12.52 7.15 6.79
CA PRO A 131 -13.47 8.10 7.35
C PRO A 131 -12.87 9.51 7.44
N GLY A 132 -13.70 10.55 7.44
CA GLY A 132 -13.27 11.93 7.67
C GLY A 132 -12.85 12.70 6.41
N ARG A 133 -12.24 13.88 6.63
CA ARG A 133 -11.89 14.83 5.56
C ARG A 133 -10.62 14.44 4.81
N ALA A 134 -9.70 13.70 5.44
CA ALA A 134 -8.48 13.23 4.80
C ALA A 134 -8.75 12.17 3.71
N ARG A 135 -9.98 11.65 3.62
CA ARG A 135 -10.40 10.61 2.66
C ARG A 135 -10.01 10.92 1.22
N TRP A 136 -10.20 12.16 0.77
CA TRP A 136 -9.96 12.50 -0.64
C TRP A 136 -8.47 12.59 -0.94
N VAL A 137 -7.66 13.04 0.02
CA VAL A 137 -6.20 13.01 -0.09
C VAL A 137 -5.71 11.56 -0.17
N TRP A 138 -6.28 10.67 0.66
CA TRP A 138 -5.96 9.24 0.64
C TRP A 138 -6.38 8.57 -0.67
N VAL A 139 -7.60 8.81 -1.15
CA VAL A 139 -8.11 8.31 -2.44
C VAL A 139 -7.23 8.79 -3.59
N SER A 140 -6.87 10.07 -3.64
CA SER A 140 -6.00 10.63 -4.68
C SER A 140 -4.60 10.02 -4.63
N TRP A 141 -4.01 9.88 -3.43
CA TRP A 141 -2.71 9.23 -3.27
C TRP A 141 -2.75 7.76 -3.70
N ALA A 142 -3.77 7.02 -3.28
CA ALA A 142 -4.00 5.64 -3.68
C ALA A 142 -4.18 5.53 -5.19
N ALA A 143 -4.91 6.45 -5.85
CA ALA A 143 -5.02 6.47 -7.31
C ALA A 143 -3.68 6.70 -8.01
N VAL A 144 -2.84 7.62 -7.50
CA VAL A 144 -1.48 7.84 -8.02
C VAL A 144 -0.62 6.60 -7.87
N MET A 145 -0.63 5.96 -6.70
CA MET A 145 0.05 4.67 -6.52
C MET A 145 -0.54 3.58 -7.40
N GLY A 146 -1.86 3.61 -7.61
CA GLY A 146 -2.60 2.80 -8.57
C GLY A 146 -1.99 2.85 -9.97
N LEU A 147 -1.74 4.08 -10.45
CA LEU A 147 -1.09 4.36 -11.73
C LEU A 147 0.38 3.90 -11.73
N VAL A 148 1.15 4.20 -10.68
CA VAL A 148 2.58 3.82 -10.61
C VAL A 148 2.75 2.30 -10.68
N LEU A 149 2.00 1.56 -9.87
CA LEU A 149 2.06 0.10 -9.84
C LEU A 149 1.47 -0.52 -11.11
N GLY A 150 0.38 0.04 -11.64
CA GLY A 150 -0.20 -0.40 -12.91
C GLY A 150 0.74 -0.15 -14.10
N ALA A 151 1.42 0.99 -14.13
CA ALA A 151 2.41 1.32 -15.16
C ALA A 151 3.64 0.42 -15.04
N MET A 152 4.06 0.05 -13.83
CA MET A 152 5.13 -0.93 -13.61
C MET A 152 4.75 -2.31 -14.17
N PHE A 153 3.51 -2.76 -13.96
CA PHE A 153 2.99 -4.00 -14.51
C PHE A 153 2.90 -3.93 -16.04
N GLN A 154 2.38 -2.83 -16.58
CA GLN A 154 2.29 -2.57 -18.02
C GLN A 154 3.66 -2.49 -18.68
N LEU A 155 4.64 -1.88 -18.01
CA LEU A 155 5.99 -1.68 -18.52
C LEU A 155 6.74 -3.00 -18.62
N THR A 156 6.79 -3.74 -17.51
CA THR A 156 7.65 -4.92 -17.36
C THR A 156 6.95 -6.22 -17.77
N GLY A 157 5.62 -6.22 -17.76
CA GLY A 157 4.82 -7.41 -17.94
C GLY A 157 4.78 -8.35 -16.75
N SER A 158 5.36 -7.99 -15.60
CA SER A 158 5.48 -8.89 -14.45
C SER A 158 4.83 -8.31 -13.20
N LEU A 159 3.99 -9.12 -12.54
CA LEU A 159 3.28 -8.77 -11.31
C LEU A 159 4.21 -8.65 -10.08
N LEU A 160 5.44 -9.18 -10.16
CA LEU A 160 6.33 -9.29 -9.02
C LEU A 160 6.72 -7.93 -8.44
N GLY A 161 7.06 -6.96 -9.29
CA GLY A 161 7.37 -5.59 -8.88
C GLY A 161 6.25 -4.89 -8.14
N PRO A 162 5.02 -4.83 -8.71
CA PRO A 162 3.86 -4.26 -8.04
C PRO A 162 3.62 -4.87 -6.65
N VAL A 163 3.69 -6.20 -6.52
CA VAL A 163 3.49 -6.90 -5.23
C VAL A 163 4.58 -6.52 -4.23
N LEU A 164 5.85 -6.53 -4.62
CA LEU A 164 6.95 -6.18 -3.74
C LEU A 164 6.90 -4.72 -3.31
N ALA A 165 6.60 -3.81 -4.24
CA ALA A 165 6.46 -2.39 -3.96
C ALA A 165 5.35 -2.14 -2.94
N HIS A 166 4.17 -2.71 -3.19
CA HIS A 166 3.00 -2.55 -2.32
C HIS A 166 3.25 -3.16 -0.93
N ALA A 167 3.81 -4.38 -0.86
CA ALA A 167 4.15 -5.01 0.41
C ALA A 167 5.18 -4.18 1.21
N ALA A 168 6.19 -3.63 0.56
CA ALA A 168 7.18 -2.76 1.20
C ALA A 168 6.53 -1.48 1.75
N ILE A 169 5.71 -0.80 0.95
CA ILE A 169 4.99 0.41 1.35
C ILE A 169 4.11 0.12 2.58
N ASN A 170 3.26 -0.91 2.52
CA ASN A 170 2.34 -1.23 3.60
C ASN A 170 3.09 -1.67 4.87
N GLY A 171 4.04 -2.60 4.74
CA GLY A 171 4.78 -3.13 5.87
C GLY A 171 5.59 -2.05 6.61
N LEU A 172 6.31 -1.22 5.86
CA LEU A 172 7.15 -0.17 6.44
C LEU A 172 6.32 0.97 7.03
N ASN A 173 5.24 1.39 6.36
CA ASN A 173 4.38 2.45 6.87
C ASN A 173 3.57 2.00 8.09
N LEU A 174 2.99 0.79 8.09
CA LEU A 174 2.30 0.25 9.26
C LEU A 174 3.25 0.09 10.45
N ARG A 175 4.47 -0.39 10.22
CA ARG A 175 5.50 -0.47 11.26
C ARG A 175 5.84 0.92 11.81
N TYR A 176 6.05 1.90 10.94
CA TYR A 176 6.32 3.29 11.33
C TYR A 176 5.20 3.87 12.19
N LEU A 177 3.94 3.74 11.74
CA LEU A 177 2.76 4.21 12.45
C LEU A 177 2.59 3.56 13.83
N ARG A 178 2.91 2.27 13.95
CA ARG A 178 2.88 1.56 15.23
C ARG A 178 3.94 2.08 16.21
N GLU A 179 5.14 2.37 15.72
CA GLU A 179 6.32 2.68 16.54
C GLU A 179 6.45 4.17 16.89
N HIS A 180 5.93 5.08 16.06
CA HIS A 180 6.13 6.52 16.24
C HIS A 180 4.85 7.22 16.71
N ASP A 181 5.01 8.15 17.66
CA ASP A 181 3.96 9.07 18.13
C ASP A 181 4.41 10.51 17.82
N PRO A 182 3.74 11.25 16.94
CA PRO A 182 4.05 12.65 16.70
C PRO A 182 3.50 13.60 17.79
N ALA A 183 2.77 13.10 18.81
CA ALA A 183 2.25 13.95 19.88
C ALA A 183 3.37 14.80 20.50
N PRO A 184 3.13 16.11 20.75
CA PRO A 184 4.14 16.94 21.37
C PRO A 184 4.49 16.34 22.73
N ARG A 185 5.80 16.28 23.05
CA ARG A 185 6.28 16.06 24.43
C ARG A 185 5.36 16.86 25.34
N ARG A 186 4.60 16.20 26.22
CA ARG A 186 3.83 16.90 27.25
C ARG A 186 4.83 17.81 27.95
N ARG A 187 4.72 19.14 27.75
CA ARG A 187 5.44 20.09 28.60
C ARG A 187 5.01 19.73 30.02
N PRO A 188 5.93 19.48 30.96
CA PRO A 188 5.53 19.36 32.34
C PRO A 188 4.85 20.68 32.69
N MET A 189 3.54 20.66 32.93
CA MET A 189 2.86 21.75 33.64
C MET A 189 3.25 21.63 35.11
N GLY A 190 4.53 21.85 35.39
CA GLY A 190 5.13 21.80 36.72
C GLY A 190 6.11 22.95 36.82
N GLY A 191 5.59 24.13 37.18
CA GLY A 191 6.42 25.32 37.33
C GLY A 191 5.67 26.61 37.66
N LEU A 192 4.45 26.56 38.19
CA LEU A 192 3.70 27.77 38.57
C LEU A 192 3.04 27.70 39.97
N LEU A 193 3.43 26.75 40.82
CA LEU A 193 2.92 26.67 42.20
C LEU A 193 4.03 26.72 43.27
N ASP A 194 5.20 27.28 42.97
CA ASP A 194 6.24 27.40 43.98
C ASP A 194 7.01 28.72 43.91
N GLN A 195 6.28 29.84 43.84
CA GLN A 195 6.84 31.11 44.31
C GLN A 195 5.77 31.98 44.97
N ARG A 196 5.94 32.10 46.30
CA ARG A 196 5.56 33.19 47.22
C ARG A 196 4.45 32.85 48.21
N GLY A 197 4.90 32.32 49.36
CA GLY A 197 4.49 32.86 50.65
C GLY A 197 5.13 34.22 50.94
#